data_AF-A0A4R8RXU5-F1
#
_entry.id   AF-A0A4R8RXU5-F1
#
_cell.length_a   1.000
_cell.length_b   1.000
_cell.length_c   1.000
_cell.angle_alpha   90.00
_cell.angle_beta   90.00
_cell.angle_gamma   90.00
#
_symmetry.space_group_name_H-M   'P 1'
#
loop_
_entity.id
_entity.type
_entity.pdbx_description
1 polymer ?
#
loop_
_entity_poly.entity_id
_entity_poly.type
_entity_poly.pdbx_seq_one_letter_code
_entity_poly.pdbx_strand_id
1 'polypeptide(L)'
;MTNAVCSPVLGSVRSLFLLFLFHVLFTNASPTDLVHNERREVAFPNFDQGYEGRVRKGQYFNLLFPLDEGKAAEFNGGVTVASPFQDPSALKPNGWRRYIYWFPFEKNSGDAEPFFKFPSAAVRRLKLEITKEPEYGTDLDKAFADADYPVDKTKAGVYHYRHDRKFDNGKKNPTMSSYSNVLVPASGAMIFVDDFSPTARQKEWKLGTVPALDKLSDVAFFQWIDACKAQMVDPKTLKP
;
A
#
# COMPACT_ATOMS: atom_id res chain seq x y z
N MET A 1 -68.38 15.32 -42.02
CA MET A 1 -67.14 15.78 -42.70
C MET A 1 -66.51 16.82 -41.81
N THR A 2 -65.51 16.44 -41.01
CA THR A 2 -64.76 17.34 -40.15
C THR A 2 -63.40 16.70 -39.86
N ASN A 3 -62.39 17.20 -40.57
CA ASN A 3 -60.98 17.16 -40.19
C ASN A 3 -60.82 18.01 -38.89
N ALA A 4 -59.78 17.98 -38.06
CA ALA A 4 -58.42 17.47 -38.15
C ALA A 4 -57.76 17.62 -36.75
N VAL A 5 -56.63 16.90 -36.57
CA VAL A 5 -55.42 17.26 -35.80
C VAL A 5 -55.44 17.14 -34.26
N CYS A 6 -54.77 16.08 -33.79
CA CYS A 6 -54.33 15.87 -32.40
C CYS A 6 -53.01 16.61 -32.07
N SER A 7 -52.95 17.01 -30.81
CA SER A 7 -51.93 17.70 -29.99
C SER A 7 -50.43 17.49 -30.29
N PRO A 8 -49.58 18.52 -30.04
CA PRO A 8 -48.13 18.37 -30.01
C PRO A 8 -47.54 18.15 -28.59
N VAL A 9 -46.60 17.21 -28.55
CA VAL A 9 -45.25 17.27 -27.95
C VAL A 9 -45.10 17.32 -26.41
N LEU A 10 -44.72 16.14 -25.88
CA LEU A 10 -44.07 15.92 -24.58
C LEU A 10 -42.74 16.68 -24.47
N GLY A 11 -42.53 17.32 -23.33
CA GLY A 11 -41.32 18.06 -22.99
C GLY A 11 -40.12 17.18 -22.61
N SER A 12 -39.03 17.44 -23.35
CA SER A 12 -37.66 17.73 -22.89
C SER A 12 -36.91 16.78 -21.94
N VAL A 13 -35.96 16.07 -22.56
CA VAL A 13 -34.77 15.43 -21.98
C VAL A 13 -33.71 16.50 -21.65
N ARG A 14 -33.06 16.45 -20.48
CA ARG A 14 -31.58 16.58 -20.24
C ARG A 14 -31.20 17.06 -18.83
N SER A 15 -30.07 16.52 -18.36
CA SER A 15 -29.06 17.13 -17.48
C SER A 15 -29.22 17.03 -15.96
N LEU A 16 -28.74 15.93 -15.40
CA LEU A 16 -28.10 15.87 -14.09
C LEU A 16 -26.64 16.31 -14.26
N PHE A 17 -26.31 17.56 -13.94
CA PHE A 17 -24.93 18.02 -13.78
C PHE A 17 -24.87 19.18 -12.77
N LEU A 18 -24.11 18.94 -11.70
CA LEU A 18 -23.39 19.91 -10.85
C LEU A 18 -24.19 20.95 -10.05
N LEU A 19 -24.07 20.85 -8.72
CA LEU A 19 -23.52 21.95 -7.89
C LEU A 19 -23.06 21.40 -6.53
N PHE A 20 -21.81 20.90 -6.53
CA PHE A 20 -20.90 21.04 -5.41
C PHE A 20 -20.61 22.54 -5.22
N LEU A 21 -20.82 23.10 -4.02
CA LEU A 21 -19.88 23.98 -3.30
C LEU A 21 -20.55 24.64 -2.08
N PHE A 22 -19.74 24.89 -1.05
CA PHE A 22 -20.01 25.62 0.19
C PHE A 22 -20.80 24.87 1.27
N HIS A 23 -20.09 24.11 2.11
CA HIS A 23 -20.10 24.25 3.57
C HIS A 23 -18.68 23.95 4.08
N VAL A 24 -17.78 24.91 3.87
CA VAL A 24 -16.63 25.12 4.77
C VAL A 24 -16.95 26.44 5.47
N LEU A 25 -16.97 26.43 6.80
CA LEU A 25 -16.16 27.31 7.65
C LEU A 25 -16.56 27.13 9.13
N PHE A 26 -15.58 26.64 9.89
CA PHE A 26 -15.35 26.83 11.32
C PHE A 26 -16.37 26.32 12.35
N THR A 27 -16.03 25.19 13.00
CA THR A 27 -15.91 25.15 14.47
C THR A 27 -14.86 24.15 14.93
N ASN A 28 -13.86 24.69 15.62
CA ASN A 28 -13.07 24.13 16.72
C ASN A 28 -12.08 22.99 16.47
N ALA A 29 -10.81 23.38 16.69
CA ALA A 29 -9.74 22.54 17.14
C ALA A 29 -10.20 21.59 18.27
N SER A 30 -9.86 20.32 18.12
CA SER A 30 -9.51 19.48 19.25
C SER A 30 -8.12 18.93 18.94
N PRO A 31 -7.14 19.03 19.85
CA PRO A 31 -5.93 18.26 19.70
C PRO A 31 -6.38 16.82 19.80
N THR A 32 -6.29 16.06 18.71
CA THR A 32 -6.31 14.61 18.86
C THR A 32 -5.03 14.31 19.63
N ASP A 33 -5.17 14.20 20.95
CA ASP A 33 -4.19 13.56 21.79
C ASP A 33 -3.73 12.32 21.03
N LEU A 34 -2.45 12.29 20.72
CA LEU A 34 -1.77 11.09 20.26
C LEU A 34 -1.81 10.12 21.43
N VAL A 35 -2.99 9.54 21.68
CA VAL A 35 -3.12 8.33 22.47
C VAL A 35 -2.28 7.33 21.71
N HIS A 36 -1.11 7.06 22.26
CA HIS A 36 -0.22 6.00 21.82
C HIS A 36 -0.93 4.69 22.19
N ASN A 37 -1.98 4.36 21.46
CA ASN A 37 -2.57 3.03 21.49
C ASN A 37 -1.50 2.12 20.90
N GLU A 38 -0.82 1.42 21.79
CA GLU A 38 0.04 0.29 21.45
C GLU A 38 -0.80 -0.63 20.55
N ARG A 39 -0.45 -0.69 19.26
CA ARG A 39 -1.18 -1.46 18.26
C ARG A 39 -1.21 -2.91 18.72
N ARG A 40 -2.38 -3.41 19.14
CA ARG A 40 -2.54 -4.86 19.31
C ARG A 40 -2.17 -5.53 18.00
N GLU A 41 -1.29 -6.50 18.07
CA GLU A 41 -0.91 -7.31 16.92
C GLU A 41 -2.18 -7.84 16.25
N VAL A 42 -2.28 -7.71 14.92
CA VAL A 42 -3.46 -8.19 14.18
C VAL A 42 -3.54 -9.69 14.42
N ALA A 43 -4.54 -10.10 15.19
CA ALA A 43 -4.73 -11.49 15.57
C ALA A 43 -5.46 -12.19 14.44
N PHE A 44 -4.76 -13.02 13.68
CA PHE A 44 -5.35 -14.00 12.78
C PHE A 44 -5.46 -15.35 13.49
N PRO A 45 -6.33 -16.26 13.01
CA PRO A 45 -6.28 -17.64 13.46
C PRO A 45 -4.88 -18.24 13.26
N ASN A 46 -4.49 -19.13 14.16
CA ASN A 46 -3.26 -19.89 13.97
C ASN A 46 -3.48 -20.98 12.92
N PHE A 47 -2.55 -21.07 11.98
CA PHE A 47 -2.55 -22.10 10.93
C PHE A 47 -1.29 -22.95 11.06
N ASP A 48 -1.42 -24.25 10.82
CA ASP A 48 -0.28 -25.16 10.76
C ASP A 48 0.73 -24.71 9.69
N GLN A 49 2.03 -24.93 9.93
CA GLN A 49 3.08 -24.51 9.00
C GLN A 49 3.28 -25.48 7.81
N GLY A 50 2.66 -26.66 7.88
CA GLY A 50 2.65 -27.66 6.81
C GLY A 50 1.75 -27.27 5.64
N TYR A 51 1.80 -28.05 4.57
CA TYR A 51 1.06 -27.80 3.32
C TYR A 51 -0.43 -27.52 3.57
N GLU A 52 -1.14 -28.41 4.26
CA GLU A 52 -2.57 -28.25 4.56
C GLU A 52 -2.90 -27.03 5.42
N GLY A 53 -2.01 -26.63 6.31
CA GLY A 53 -2.18 -25.40 7.09
C GLY A 53 -2.03 -24.16 6.21
N ARG A 54 -1.11 -24.17 5.24
CA ARG A 54 -0.97 -23.09 4.24
C ARG A 54 -2.17 -23.03 3.29
N VAL A 55 -2.71 -24.18 2.87
CA VAL A 55 -3.95 -24.25 2.08
C VAL A 55 -5.12 -23.63 2.85
N ARG A 56 -5.35 -24.05 4.10
CA ARG A 56 -6.41 -23.47 4.96
C ARG A 56 -6.21 -21.98 5.20
N LYS A 57 -4.98 -21.53 5.39
CA LYS A 57 -4.63 -20.11 5.50
C LYS A 57 -5.01 -19.33 4.24
N GLY A 58 -4.71 -19.88 3.06
CA GLY A 58 -5.10 -19.28 1.78
C GLY A 58 -6.62 -19.20 1.61
N GLN A 59 -7.34 -20.29 1.89
CA GLN A 59 -8.81 -20.32 1.87
C GLN A 59 -9.42 -19.28 2.82
N TYR A 60 -8.87 -19.17 4.04
CA TYR A 60 -9.30 -18.18 5.01
C TYR A 60 -9.17 -16.75 4.47
N PHE A 61 -8.04 -16.40 3.86
CA PHE A 61 -7.85 -15.05 3.30
C PHE A 61 -8.73 -14.80 2.06
N ASN A 62 -8.96 -15.81 1.23
CA ASN A 62 -9.88 -15.69 0.09
C ASN A 62 -11.32 -15.39 0.53
N LEU A 63 -11.74 -15.91 1.68
CA LEU A 63 -13.04 -15.59 2.28
C LEU A 63 -13.05 -14.24 2.99
N LEU A 64 -11.91 -13.82 3.58
CA LEU A 64 -11.79 -12.57 4.33
C LEU A 64 -11.75 -11.33 3.43
N PHE A 65 -10.94 -11.34 2.36
CA PHE A 65 -10.69 -10.15 1.52
C PHE A 65 -11.90 -9.52 0.83
N PRO A 66 -12.93 -10.25 0.36
CA PRO A 66 -14.10 -9.62 -0.24
C PRO A 66 -15.05 -8.96 0.79
N LEU A 67 -14.84 -9.18 2.09
CA LEU A 67 -15.70 -8.65 3.14
C LEU A 67 -15.40 -7.16 3.39
N ASP A 68 -16.46 -6.41 3.68
CA ASP A 68 -16.33 -5.07 4.27
C ASP A 68 -15.73 -5.16 5.68
N GLU A 69 -15.21 -4.05 6.21
CA GLU A 69 -14.48 -4.03 7.49
C GLU A 69 -15.27 -4.65 8.66
N GLY A 70 -16.57 -4.36 8.76
CA GLY A 70 -17.43 -4.88 9.81
C GLY A 70 -17.58 -6.39 9.74
N LYS A 71 -17.89 -6.92 8.54
CA LYS A 71 -17.99 -8.36 8.32
C LYS A 71 -16.65 -9.07 8.42
N ALA A 72 -15.56 -8.43 7.99
CA ALA A 72 -14.22 -8.97 8.12
C ALA A 72 -13.82 -9.11 9.60
N ALA A 73 -14.16 -8.13 10.43
CA ALA A 73 -13.95 -8.20 11.87
C ALA A 73 -14.79 -9.31 12.51
N GLU A 74 -16.09 -9.41 12.17
CA GLU A 74 -16.97 -10.49 12.64
C GLU A 74 -16.42 -11.87 12.26
N PHE A 75 -16.02 -12.05 10.99
CA PHE A 75 -15.40 -13.27 10.48
C PHE A 75 -14.07 -13.59 11.19
N ASN A 76 -13.33 -12.56 11.62
CA ASN A 76 -12.10 -12.70 12.39
C ASN A 76 -12.33 -12.66 13.91
N GLY A 77 -13.46 -13.19 14.40
CA GLY A 77 -13.71 -13.33 15.83
C GLY A 77 -13.89 -12.00 16.57
N GLY A 78 -14.41 -10.98 15.88
CA GLY A 78 -14.62 -9.62 16.40
C GLY A 78 -13.37 -8.74 16.40
N VAL A 79 -12.24 -9.21 15.87
CA VAL A 79 -10.98 -8.44 15.82
C VAL A 79 -10.82 -7.80 14.46
N THR A 80 -10.73 -6.47 14.42
CA THR A 80 -10.47 -5.71 13.19
C THR A 80 -9.16 -6.14 12.55
N VAL A 81 -9.25 -6.58 11.30
CA VAL A 81 -8.10 -6.90 10.43
C VAL A 81 -7.72 -5.76 9.50
N ALA A 82 -8.62 -4.77 9.37
CA ALA A 82 -8.37 -3.60 8.54
C ALA A 82 -7.25 -2.75 9.14
N SER A 83 -6.39 -2.22 8.26
CA SER A 83 -5.40 -1.24 8.67
C SER A 83 -6.09 0.02 9.19
N PRO A 84 -5.62 0.65 10.28
CA PRO A 84 -6.05 2.00 10.63
C PRO A 84 -5.52 3.04 9.62
N PHE A 85 -4.58 2.65 8.75
CA PHE A 85 -4.03 3.50 7.69
C PHE A 85 -4.70 3.16 6.36
N GLN A 86 -5.68 3.97 5.98
CA GLN A 86 -6.38 3.86 4.69
C GLN A 86 -5.92 4.90 3.68
N ASP A 87 -5.21 5.94 4.13
CA ASP A 87 -4.72 7.03 3.30
C ASP A 87 -3.18 7.06 3.27
N PRO A 88 -2.53 6.96 2.08
CA PRO A 88 -1.09 7.09 1.95
C PRO A 88 -0.52 8.43 2.43
N SER A 89 -1.34 9.47 2.68
CA SER A 89 -0.91 10.69 3.36
C SER A 89 -0.29 10.42 4.75
N ALA A 90 -0.61 9.27 5.37
CA ALA A 90 -0.05 8.84 6.65
C ALA A 90 1.44 8.46 6.61
N LEU A 91 2.01 8.22 5.43
CA LEU A 91 3.42 7.81 5.26
C LEU A 91 4.40 8.86 5.79
N LYS A 92 4.28 10.11 5.32
CA LYS A 92 5.22 11.20 5.65
C LYS A 92 5.22 11.54 7.15
N PRO A 93 4.07 11.71 7.82
CA PRO A 93 4.01 11.91 9.27
C PRO A 93 4.60 10.75 10.08
N ASN A 94 4.65 9.54 9.51
CA ASN A 94 5.27 8.36 10.11
C ASN A 94 6.71 8.13 9.64
N GLY A 95 7.37 9.12 9.02
CA GLY A 95 8.80 9.04 8.69
C GLY A 95 9.15 8.25 7.43
N TRP A 96 8.15 7.87 6.64
CA TRP A 96 8.35 7.10 5.42
C TRP A 96 8.59 8.01 4.20
N ARG A 97 9.44 7.54 3.29
CA ARG A 97 9.71 8.16 2.00
C ARG A 97 9.64 7.11 0.90
N ARG A 98 9.03 7.47 -0.22
CA ARG A 98 8.90 6.61 -1.40
C ARG A 98 10.05 6.84 -2.37
N TYR A 99 10.61 5.75 -2.88
CA TYR A 99 11.53 5.72 -4.01
C TYR A 99 11.00 4.69 -4.99
N ILE A 100 10.79 5.08 -6.25
CA ILE A 100 10.07 4.24 -7.22
C ILE A 100 10.83 4.24 -8.52
N TYR A 101 11.20 3.06 -9.00
CA TYR A 101 11.87 2.88 -10.28
C TYR A 101 10.98 2.04 -11.20
N TRP A 102 10.40 2.70 -12.19
CA TRP A 102 9.67 2.00 -13.24
C TRP A 102 10.64 1.51 -14.32
N PHE A 103 10.39 0.34 -14.90
CA PHE A 103 11.12 -0.15 -16.06
C PHE A 103 11.25 0.98 -17.12
N PRO A 104 12.46 1.25 -17.69
CA PRO A 104 13.71 0.49 -17.59
C PRO A 104 14.61 0.81 -16.36
N PHE A 105 14.03 1.26 -15.26
CA PHE A 105 14.67 1.49 -13.95
C PHE A 105 15.69 2.62 -13.89
N GLU A 106 15.62 3.57 -14.81
CA GLU A 106 16.62 4.64 -14.90
C GLU A 106 16.34 5.80 -13.94
N LYS A 107 15.06 6.15 -13.76
CA LYS A 107 14.60 7.36 -13.08
C LYS A 107 13.76 7.01 -11.86
N ASN A 108 14.01 7.76 -10.80
CA ASN A 108 13.19 7.73 -9.60
C ASN A 108 11.98 8.64 -9.76
N SER A 109 10.77 8.09 -9.62
CA SER A 109 9.51 8.86 -9.60
C SER A 109 8.93 9.02 -8.18
N GLY A 110 9.71 8.69 -7.15
CA GLY A 110 9.34 8.80 -5.74
C GLY A 110 9.42 10.22 -5.19
N ASP A 111 9.44 10.34 -3.86
CA ASP A 111 9.32 11.62 -3.16
C ASP A 111 10.61 12.46 -3.17
N ALA A 112 11.77 11.84 -3.36
CA ALA A 112 13.08 12.52 -3.41
C ALA A 112 14.15 11.61 -4.02
N GLU A 113 15.23 12.19 -4.52
CA GLU A 113 16.44 11.44 -4.86
C GLU A 113 17.01 10.70 -3.64
N PRO A 114 17.49 9.45 -3.79
CA PRO A 114 18.18 8.74 -2.71
C PRO A 114 19.38 9.54 -2.23
N PHE A 115 19.42 9.85 -0.95
CA PHE A 115 20.52 10.60 -0.36
C PHE A 115 21.41 9.67 0.46
N PHE A 116 22.58 9.33 -0.09
CA PHE A 116 23.51 8.36 0.52
C PHE A 116 24.46 8.94 1.58
N LYS A 117 24.21 10.13 2.14
CA LYS A 117 25.04 10.62 3.26
C LYS A 117 24.64 9.90 4.54
N PHE A 118 25.25 8.74 4.77
CA PHE A 118 25.13 8.02 6.03
C PHE A 118 25.79 8.83 7.16
N PRO A 119 25.04 9.16 8.24
CA PRO A 119 25.51 10.06 9.27
C PRO A 119 26.61 9.45 10.16
N SER A 120 26.84 8.13 10.10
CA SER A 120 27.89 7.46 10.87
C SER A 120 28.49 6.26 10.14
N ALA A 121 29.73 5.90 10.51
CA ALA A 121 30.40 4.70 10.02
C ALA A 121 29.64 3.40 10.34
N ALA A 122 28.87 3.38 11.43
CA ALA A 122 28.02 2.25 11.81
C ALA A 122 26.90 2.02 10.77
N VAL A 123 26.26 3.09 10.29
CA VAL A 123 25.19 3.02 9.30
C VAL A 123 25.71 2.62 7.91
N ARG A 124 26.96 2.98 7.55
CA ARG A 124 27.59 2.55 6.29
C ARG A 124 27.71 1.02 6.16
N ARG A 125 27.82 0.29 7.27
CA ARG A 125 27.94 -1.18 7.26
C ARG A 125 26.60 -1.89 7.01
N LEU A 126 25.47 -1.15 7.07
CA LEU A 126 24.12 -1.71 7.03
C LEU A 126 23.57 -1.92 5.61
N LYS A 127 24.38 -1.72 4.56
CA LYS A 127 24.00 -1.91 3.14
C LYS A 127 22.63 -1.31 2.79
N LEU A 128 22.41 -0.06 3.19
CA LEU A 128 21.15 0.68 2.99
C LEU A 128 21.00 1.27 1.59
N GLU A 129 21.63 0.64 0.59
CA GLU A 129 21.54 1.10 -0.78
C GLU A 129 20.12 0.87 -1.31
N ILE A 130 19.63 1.82 -2.10
CA ILE A 130 18.36 1.66 -2.81
C ILE A 130 18.72 1.19 -4.21
N THR A 131 18.54 -0.10 -4.44
CA THR A 131 18.68 -0.71 -5.75
C THR A 131 17.60 -0.18 -6.69
N LYS A 132 17.91 -0.12 -7.98
CA LYS A 132 16.95 0.34 -8.99
C LYS A 132 16.21 -0.81 -9.64
N GLU A 133 16.90 -1.92 -9.79
CA GLU A 133 16.42 -3.13 -10.43
C GLU A 133 15.89 -4.13 -9.39
N PRO A 134 14.97 -5.02 -9.79
CA PRO A 134 14.52 -6.11 -8.93
C PRO A 134 15.65 -7.00 -8.42
N GLU A 135 15.65 -7.32 -7.12
CA GLU A 135 16.72 -8.11 -6.49
C GLU A 135 16.46 -9.63 -6.51
N TYR A 136 15.38 -10.09 -7.17
CA TYR A 136 15.03 -11.52 -7.25
C TYR A 136 15.88 -12.31 -8.26
N GLY A 137 16.79 -11.68 -8.99
CA GLY A 137 17.68 -12.34 -9.95
C GLY A 137 16.95 -13.30 -10.90
N THR A 138 17.39 -14.56 -10.93
CA THR A 138 16.77 -15.65 -11.71
C THR A 138 15.80 -16.50 -10.91
N ASP A 139 15.57 -16.20 -9.62
CA ASP A 139 14.80 -17.07 -8.71
C ASP A 139 13.33 -17.20 -9.14
N LEU A 140 12.82 -16.21 -9.88
CA LEU A 140 11.44 -16.16 -10.35
C LEU A 140 11.28 -16.55 -11.82
N ASP A 141 12.33 -16.98 -12.53
CA ASP A 141 12.24 -17.26 -13.96
C ASP A 141 11.22 -18.35 -14.29
N LYS A 142 11.10 -19.38 -13.44
CA LYS A 142 10.07 -20.41 -13.59
C LYS A 142 8.66 -19.87 -13.39
N ALA A 143 8.45 -18.98 -12.41
CA ALA A 143 7.16 -18.36 -12.17
C ALA A 143 6.77 -17.44 -13.33
N PHE A 144 7.73 -16.72 -13.91
CA PHE A 144 7.50 -15.89 -15.09
C PHE A 144 7.32 -16.67 -16.39
N ALA A 145 7.69 -17.95 -16.43
CA ALA A 145 7.45 -18.84 -17.55
C ALA A 145 6.05 -19.50 -17.51
N ASP A 146 5.28 -19.28 -16.44
CA ASP A 146 3.91 -19.78 -16.32
C ASP A 146 2.99 -19.08 -17.32
N ALA A 147 2.47 -19.85 -18.27
CA ALA A 147 1.62 -19.35 -19.34
C ALA A 147 0.19 -19.00 -18.86
N ASP A 148 -0.24 -19.56 -17.72
CA ASP A 148 -1.56 -19.29 -17.15
C ASP A 148 -1.58 -17.94 -16.40
N TYR A 149 -0.42 -17.47 -15.93
CA TYR A 149 -0.24 -16.24 -15.17
C TYR A 149 0.89 -15.35 -15.75
N PRO A 150 0.74 -14.84 -16.98
CA PRO A 150 1.80 -14.08 -17.63
C PRO A 150 2.06 -12.74 -16.93
N VAL A 151 3.33 -12.46 -16.62
CA VAL A 151 3.76 -11.19 -16.03
C VAL A 151 4.58 -10.38 -17.04
N ASP A 152 4.07 -9.19 -17.40
CA ASP A 152 4.79 -8.25 -18.26
C ASP A 152 5.82 -7.47 -17.44
N LYS A 153 7.06 -7.96 -17.44
CA LYS A 153 8.19 -7.34 -16.73
C LYS A 153 8.44 -5.89 -17.19
N THR A 154 8.02 -5.49 -18.39
CA THR A 154 8.19 -4.11 -18.88
C THR A 154 7.23 -3.12 -18.22
N LYS A 155 6.23 -3.62 -17.49
CA LYS A 155 5.32 -2.85 -16.63
C LYS A 155 5.73 -2.91 -15.17
N ALA A 156 6.91 -3.43 -14.83
CA ALA A 156 7.33 -3.52 -13.44
C ALA A 156 7.75 -2.16 -12.87
N GLY A 157 7.32 -1.90 -11.64
CA GLY A 157 7.83 -0.83 -10.79
C GLY A 157 8.46 -1.41 -9.54
N VAL A 158 9.70 -1.04 -9.25
CA VAL A 158 10.37 -1.35 -7.98
C VAL A 158 10.05 -0.23 -6.98
N TYR A 159 9.36 -0.59 -5.91
CA TYR A 159 8.91 0.32 -4.87
C TYR A 159 9.74 0.12 -3.61
N HIS A 160 10.43 1.15 -3.16
CA HIS A 160 11.05 1.19 -1.85
C HIS A 160 10.37 2.24 -0.99
N TYR A 161 9.66 1.79 0.04
CA TYR A 161 9.22 2.67 1.10
C TYR A 161 10.24 2.54 2.22
N ARG A 162 11.02 3.61 2.43
CA ARG A 162 12.09 3.65 3.44
C ARG A 162 11.66 4.51 4.61
N HIS A 163 11.85 4.00 5.81
CA HIS A 163 11.68 4.78 7.04
C HIS A 163 13.01 5.51 7.33
N ASP A 164 13.23 6.64 6.65
CA ASP A 164 14.50 7.38 6.63
C ASP A 164 14.37 8.85 7.04
N ARG A 165 13.16 9.29 7.40
CA ARG A 165 12.91 10.65 7.89
C ARG A 165 12.66 10.66 9.38
N LYS A 166 13.11 11.76 10.01
CA LYS A 166 12.60 12.12 11.33
C LYS A 166 11.10 12.36 11.24
N PHE A 167 10.39 11.94 12.27
CA PHE A 167 8.93 12.00 12.35
C PHE A 167 8.50 12.49 13.72
N ASP A 168 7.18 12.62 13.94
CA ASP A 168 6.63 13.21 15.17
C ASP A 168 7.20 14.63 15.41
N ASN A 169 6.95 15.51 14.44
CA ASN A 169 7.48 16.88 14.40
C ASN A 169 9.01 16.96 14.53
N GLY A 170 9.72 15.95 14.01
CA GLY A 170 11.18 15.88 14.02
C GLY A 170 11.79 15.37 15.33
N LYS A 171 10.96 14.94 16.29
CA LYS A 171 11.42 14.46 17.60
C LYS A 171 11.92 13.01 17.56
N LYS A 172 11.37 12.17 16.68
CA LYS A 172 11.71 10.75 16.59
C LYS A 172 12.63 10.47 15.41
N ASN A 173 13.63 9.64 15.65
CA ASN A 173 14.60 9.24 14.63
C ASN A 173 14.08 8.02 13.84
N PRO A 174 14.37 7.94 12.54
CA PRO A 174 14.02 6.78 11.72
C PRO A 174 14.78 5.52 12.15
N THR A 175 14.18 4.36 11.89
CA THR A 175 14.78 3.02 12.12
C THR A 175 15.58 2.51 10.92
N MET A 176 15.52 3.21 9.77
CA MET A 176 16.11 2.77 8.50
C MET A 176 15.50 1.47 7.95
N SER A 177 14.26 1.15 8.35
CA SER A 177 13.49 0.03 7.78
C SER A 177 13.12 0.26 6.33
N SER A 178 12.78 -0.84 5.66
CA SER A 178 12.47 -0.89 4.24
C SER A 178 11.34 -1.85 4.00
N TYR A 179 10.42 -1.44 3.13
CA TYR A 179 9.53 -2.35 2.44
C TYR A 179 9.73 -2.18 0.95
N SER A 180 10.24 -3.24 0.33
CA SER A 180 10.77 -3.23 -1.02
C SER A 180 10.07 -4.30 -1.85
N ASN A 181 9.20 -3.86 -2.75
CA ASN A 181 8.32 -4.74 -3.51
C ASN A 181 8.35 -4.38 -5.00
N VAL A 182 8.16 -5.39 -5.85
CA VAL A 182 8.04 -5.20 -7.29
C VAL A 182 6.59 -5.36 -7.69
N LEU A 183 6.01 -4.33 -8.28
CA LEU A 183 4.61 -4.27 -8.63
C LEU A 183 4.41 -4.26 -10.14
N VAL A 184 3.52 -5.12 -10.62
CA VAL A 184 3.09 -5.20 -12.02
C VAL A 184 1.55 -5.21 -12.07
N PRO A 185 0.88 -4.07 -11.79
CA PRO A 185 -0.58 -4.01 -11.74
C PRO A 185 -1.28 -4.52 -12.99
N ALA A 186 -0.76 -4.19 -14.18
CA ALA A 186 -1.32 -4.68 -15.45
C ALA A 186 -1.35 -6.22 -15.56
N SER A 187 -0.50 -6.92 -14.81
CA SER A 187 -0.46 -8.38 -14.72
C SER A 187 -1.04 -8.92 -13.40
N GLY A 188 -1.61 -8.07 -12.56
CA GLY A 188 -2.11 -8.48 -11.23
C GLY A 188 -1.03 -9.00 -10.29
N ALA A 189 0.25 -8.71 -10.53
CA ALA A 189 1.36 -9.33 -9.79
C ALA A 189 2.02 -8.37 -8.80
N MET A 190 2.31 -8.89 -7.60
CA MET A 190 3.09 -8.24 -6.54
C MET A 190 4.13 -9.23 -6.02
N ILE A 191 5.39 -8.81 -5.99
CA ILE A 191 6.53 -9.62 -5.55
C ILE A 191 7.16 -8.96 -4.34
N PHE A 192 7.26 -9.72 -3.25
CA PHE A 192 7.91 -9.28 -2.01
C PHE A 192 9.40 -9.58 -2.06
N VAL A 193 10.25 -8.57 -1.82
CA VAL A 193 11.71 -8.69 -2.01
C VAL A 193 12.45 -8.43 -0.70
N ASP A 194 12.50 -7.18 -0.27
CA ASP A 194 13.29 -6.76 0.90
C ASP A 194 12.42 -6.01 1.92
N ASP A 195 11.78 -6.78 2.79
CA ASP A 195 10.79 -6.30 3.75
C ASP A 195 11.26 -6.47 5.20
N PHE A 196 11.84 -5.40 5.73
CA PHE A 196 12.25 -5.29 7.12
C PHE A 196 11.43 -4.24 7.85
N SER A 197 10.61 -4.67 8.81
CA SER A 197 9.78 -3.75 9.60
C SER A 197 10.62 -2.82 10.48
N PRO A 198 10.08 -1.63 10.85
CA PRO A 198 10.68 -0.79 11.88
C PRO A 198 10.93 -1.54 13.19
N THR A 199 10.01 -2.40 13.63
CA THR A 199 10.17 -3.24 14.82
C THR A 199 11.37 -4.19 14.68
N ALA A 200 11.49 -4.87 13.54
CA ALA A 200 12.62 -5.78 13.29
C ALA A 200 13.95 -5.02 13.28
N ARG A 201 14.02 -3.89 12.56
CA ARG A 201 15.24 -3.06 12.51
C ARG A 201 15.60 -2.43 13.84
N GLN A 202 14.62 -1.94 14.60
CA GLN A 202 14.87 -1.41 15.94
C GLN A 202 15.44 -2.52 16.84
N LYS A 203 14.89 -3.73 16.77
CA LYS A 203 15.37 -4.87 17.56
C LYS A 203 16.80 -5.25 17.20
N GLU A 204 17.11 -5.31 15.90
CA GLU A 204 18.40 -5.72 15.33
C GLU A 204 19.49 -4.66 15.55
N TRP A 205 19.22 -3.40 15.20
CA TRP A 205 20.23 -2.33 15.14
C TRP A 205 20.19 -1.38 16.32
N LYS A 206 19.17 -1.45 17.19
CA LYS A 206 18.92 -0.51 18.29
C LYS A 206 18.88 0.95 17.83
N LEU A 207 18.44 1.17 16.58
CA LEU A 207 18.39 2.46 15.92
C LEU A 207 16.94 2.92 15.76
N GLY A 208 16.71 4.21 16.04
CA GLY A 208 15.45 4.88 15.75
C GLY A 208 14.30 4.51 16.70
N THR A 209 13.11 4.99 16.33
CA THR A 209 11.86 4.75 17.06
C THR A 209 10.85 4.09 16.11
N VAL A 210 10.17 3.05 16.58
CA VAL A 210 9.12 2.36 15.82
C VAL A 210 7.94 3.34 15.60
N PRO A 211 7.56 3.65 14.34
CA PRO A 211 6.40 4.47 14.04
C PRO A 211 5.11 3.65 14.20
N ALA A 212 3.94 4.30 14.18
CA ALA A 212 2.67 3.59 14.21
C ALA A 212 2.44 2.77 12.92
N LEU A 213 2.92 3.29 11.78
CA LEU A 213 2.94 2.61 10.49
C LEU A 213 4.14 1.66 10.41
N ASP A 214 4.01 0.49 11.04
CA ASP A 214 5.08 -0.52 11.22
C ASP A 214 4.88 -1.81 10.43
N LYS A 215 3.70 -2.08 9.86
CA LYS A 215 3.43 -3.40 9.26
C LYS A 215 3.52 -3.37 7.73
N LEU A 216 4.04 -4.47 7.18
CA LEU A 216 4.16 -4.67 5.73
C LEU A 216 2.80 -4.55 5.03
N SER A 217 1.73 -5.11 5.61
CA SER A 217 0.39 -5.09 4.99
C SER A 217 -0.09 -3.67 4.67
N ASP A 218 0.17 -2.71 5.58
CA ASP A 218 -0.25 -1.32 5.40
C ASP A 218 0.52 -0.67 4.25
N VAL A 219 1.83 -0.94 4.19
CA VAL A 219 2.72 -0.38 3.18
C VAL A 219 2.52 -1.02 1.81
N ALA A 220 2.38 -2.34 1.77
CA ALA A 220 2.09 -3.11 0.57
C ALA A 220 0.79 -2.64 -0.10
N PHE A 221 -0.26 -2.42 0.70
CA PHE A 221 -1.51 -1.83 0.21
C PHE A 221 -1.28 -0.45 -0.43
N PHE A 222 -0.54 0.44 0.23
CA PHE A 222 -0.25 1.76 -0.34
C PHE A 222 0.60 1.71 -1.59
N GLN A 223 1.60 0.83 -1.65
CA GLN A 223 2.39 0.63 -2.87
C GLN A 223 1.50 0.12 -4.01
N TRP A 224 0.60 -0.83 -3.73
CA TRP A 224 -0.32 -1.38 -4.72
C TRP A 224 -1.26 -0.32 -5.30
N ILE A 225 -1.91 0.46 -4.45
CA ILE A 225 -2.83 1.52 -4.90
C ILE A 225 -2.09 2.60 -5.69
N ASP A 226 -0.88 2.98 -5.28
CA ASP A 226 -0.04 3.94 -6.01
C ASP A 226 0.35 3.40 -7.40
N ALA A 227 0.75 2.13 -7.48
CA ALA A 227 1.10 1.48 -8.74
C ALA A 227 -0.10 1.34 -9.69
N CYS A 228 -1.25 0.90 -9.19
CA CYS A 228 -2.50 0.84 -9.95
C CYS A 228 -2.85 2.22 -10.53
N LYS A 229 -2.77 3.27 -9.72
CA LYS A 229 -3.02 4.64 -10.17
C LYS A 229 -2.03 5.09 -11.24
N ALA A 230 -0.74 4.79 -11.07
CA ALA A 230 0.30 5.16 -12.03
C ALA A 230 0.11 4.48 -13.39
N GLN A 231 -0.42 3.25 -13.42
CA GLN A 231 -0.71 2.50 -14.64
C GLN A 231 -2.15 2.63 -15.13
N MET A 232 -2.98 3.44 -14.46
CA MET A 232 -4.41 3.58 -14.75
C MET A 232 -5.18 2.24 -14.74
N VAL A 233 -4.79 1.35 -13.83
CA VAL A 233 -5.44 0.05 -13.59
C VAL A 233 -6.41 0.20 -12.42
N ASP A 234 -7.66 -0.22 -12.59
CA ASP A 234 -8.60 -0.32 -11.47
C ASP A 234 -8.32 -1.63 -10.69
N PRO A 235 -7.88 -1.57 -9.43
CA PRO A 235 -7.56 -2.76 -8.64
C PRO A 235 -8.76 -3.69 -8.47
N LYS A 236 -10.00 -3.21 -8.63
CA LYS A 236 -11.22 -4.04 -8.55
C LYS A 236 -11.46 -4.90 -9.78
N THR A 237 -10.78 -4.60 -10.89
CA THR A 237 -10.92 -5.31 -12.16
C THR A 237 -9.90 -6.44 -12.32
N LEU A 238 -8.93 -6.52 -11.40
CA LEU A 238 -7.92 -7.55 -11.41
C LEU A 238 -8.54 -8.87 -10.95
N LYS A 239 -8.31 -9.93 -11.73
CA LYS A 239 -8.73 -11.26 -11.35
C LYS A 239 -7.90 -11.71 -10.14
N PRO A 240 -8.52 -12.30 -9.10
CA PRO A 240 -7.78 -12.95 -8.03
C PRO A 240 -6.98 -14.14 -8.55
#